data_AF-A0A661HVI1-F1
#
_entry.id   AF-A0A661HVI1-F1
#
_cell.length_a   1.000
_cell.length_b   1.000
_cell.length_c   1.000
_cell.angle_alpha   90.00
_cell.angle_beta   90.00
_cell.angle_gamma   90.00
#
_symmetry.space_group_name_H-M   'P 1'
#
loop_
_entity.id
_entity.type
_entity.pdbx_description
1 polymer ?
#
loop_
_entity_poly.entity_id
_entity_poly.type
_entity_poly.pdbx_seq_one_letter_code
_entity_poly.pdbx_strand_id
1 'polypeptide(L)'
;MSLLASPSSSYATALIQESVTKLKELNRGRYIMRITSVKKIGLVFAILTMVTIQTVKADILFYYSAAILPSIIASNPAEDTCPDPIVYNGTDYCPVTSTNGTGKVWLDRNLGAARVCTALDDTACYGDYYQWGRNFDGHQDSTSGTTDTQAPDVDNAGVDFITSSDTYDYDWAQVADGSGDIRVKNWSKTDGTSVCPTGYRVATEAELKAETTEAGVASNADAFNSFLKLPSAGYRNYSSGEVGHTGSWGYVWSASKANSNPRVLYFGSSVLDWSDDSRANGRSVRCLRD
;
A
#
# COMPACT_ATOMS: atom_id res chain seq x y z
N MET A 1 1.12 -17.43 21.57
CA MET A 1 0.80 -18.85 21.79
C MET A 1 -0.02 -18.95 23.07
N SER A 2 -1.35 -18.86 22.95
CA SER A 2 -2.28 -19.03 24.07
C SER A 2 -3.39 -19.95 23.57
N LEU A 3 -3.39 -21.20 24.03
CA LEU A 3 -4.47 -22.14 23.77
C LEU A 3 -5.69 -21.69 24.56
N LEU A 4 -6.69 -21.12 23.88
CA LEU A 4 -8.05 -21.05 24.40
C LEU A 4 -8.64 -22.46 24.31
N ALA A 5 -8.65 -23.17 25.43
CA ALA A 5 -9.35 -24.44 25.58
C ALA A 5 -10.85 -24.22 25.32
N SER A 6 -11.40 -24.90 24.30
CA SER A 6 -12.82 -24.83 23.93
C SER A 6 -13.71 -25.56 24.97
N PRO A 7 -14.72 -24.91 25.57
CA PRO A 7 -15.70 -25.59 26.42
C PRO A 7 -16.94 -25.93 25.59
N SER A 8 -16.87 -26.91 24.69
CA SER A 8 -18.02 -27.22 23.81
C SER A 8 -18.46 -28.68 23.81
N SER A 9 -17.57 -29.64 24.06
CA SER A 9 -17.93 -31.07 24.13
C SER A 9 -18.57 -31.44 25.48
N SER A 10 -18.04 -30.93 26.60
CA SER A 10 -18.53 -31.33 27.94
C SER A 10 -19.92 -30.78 28.26
N TYR A 11 -20.28 -29.60 27.74
CA TYR A 11 -21.57 -28.96 28.00
C TYR A 11 -22.73 -29.66 27.28
N ALA A 12 -22.54 -30.02 26.00
CA ALA A 12 -23.52 -30.79 25.24
C ALA A 12 -23.71 -32.19 25.82
N THR A 13 -22.61 -32.84 26.22
CA THR A 13 -22.63 -34.16 26.86
C THR A 13 -23.34 -34.11 28.23
N ALA A 14 -23.12 -33.05 29.02
CA ALA A 14 -23.78 -32.86 30.31
C ALA A 14 -25.30 -32.66 30.18
N LEU A 15 -25.75 -31.86 29.21
CA LEU A 15 -27.18 -31.60 28.97
C LEU A 15 -27.92 -32.85 28.45
N ILE A 16 -27.28 -33.66 27.60
CA ILE A 16 -27.81 -34.95 27.15
C ILE A 16 -27.93 -35.91 28.33
N GLN A 17 -26.91 -35.99 29.18
CA GLN A 17 -26.89 -36.88 30.33
C GLN A 17 -27.97 -36.50 31.37
N GLU A 18 -28.18 -35.20 31.63
CA GLU A 18 -29.24 -34.72 32.53
C GLU A 18 -30.64 -35.06 31.99
N SER A 19 -30.85 -34.91 30.68
CA SER A 19 -32.12 -35.21 30.00
C SER A 19 -32.43 -36.71 30.01
N VAL A 20 -31.43 -37.56 29.76
CA VAL A 20 -31.55 -39.03 29.86
C VAL A 20 -31.81 -39.48 31.30
N THR A 21 -31.23 -38.79 32.28
CA THR A 21 -31.46 -39.08 33.71
C THR A 21 -32.88 -38.74 34.13
N LYS A 22 -33.42 -37.57 33.71
CA LYS A 22 -34.83 -37.19 33.91
C LYS A 22 -35.80 -38.17 33.25
N LEU A 23 -35.48 -38.71 32.07
CA LEU A 23 -36.25 -39.77 31.40
C LEU A 23 -36.23 -41.10 32.17
N LYS A 24 -35.09 -41.47 32.77
CA LYS A 24 -34.97 -42.68 33.61
C LYS A 24 -35.73 -42.55 34.93
N GLU A 25 -35.73 -41.36 35.54
CA GLU A 25 -36.50 -41.02 36.75
C GLU A 25 -38.02 -41.11 36.49
N LEU A 26 -38.50 -40.57 35.35
CA LEU A 26 -39.88 -40.68 34.88
C LEU A 26 -40.35 -42.14 34.67
N ASN A 27 -39.42 -43.05 34.35
CA ASN A 27 -39.71 -44.48 34.18
C ASN A 27 -39.60 -45.29 35.49
N ARG A 28 -38.92 -44.80 36.54
CA ARG A 28 -38.73 -45.49 37.83
C ARG A 28 -39.69 -45.04 38.93
N GLY A 29 -40.30 -43.86 38.82
CA GLY A 29 -41.22 -43.32 39.83
C GLY A 29 -42.67 -43.78 39.66
N ARG A 30 -43.19 -44.48 40.69
CA ARG A 30 -44.63 -44.58 41.00
C ARG A 30 -45.23 -43.17 41.11
N TYR A 31 -45.72 -42.59 40.02
CA TYR A 31 -46.69 -41.49 40.06
C TYR A 31 -48.03 -42.00 39.54
N ILE A 32 -48.89 -42.33 40.50
CA ILE A 32 -50.32 -42.57 40.29
C ILE A 32 -50.94 -41.20 39.95
N MET A 33 -50.88 -40.82 38.68
CA MET A 33 -51.76 -39.80 38.12
C MET A 33 -52.17 -40.33 36.75
N ARG A 34 -53.48 -40.54 36.55
CA ARG A 34 -54.08 -40.98 35.28
C ARG A 34 -53.87 -39.90 34.20
N ILE A 35 -52.67 -39.82 33.68
CA ILE A 35 -52.36 -39.12 32.44
C ILE A 35 -52.55 -40.16 31.34
N THR A 36 -53.64 -40.03 30.57
CA THR A 36 -54.00 -40.95 29.50
C THR A 36 -52.83 -41.14 28.52
N SER A 37 -52.70 -42.34 27.93
CA SER A 37 -51.62 -42.74 27.00
C SER A 37 -51.25 -41.65 25.99
N VAL A 38 -52.25 -40.92 25.50
CA VAL A 38 -52.14 -39.82 24.53
C VAL A 38 -51.30 -38.63 25.06
N LYS A 39 -51.41 -38.27 26.34
CA LYS A 39 -50.66 -37.14 26.94
C LYS A 39 -49.17 -37.48 27.20
N LYS A 40 -48.85 -38.75 27.47
CA LYS A 40 -47.44 -39.22 27.57
C LYS A 40 -46.74 -39.18 26.22
N ILE A 41 -47.43 -39.60 25.15
CA ILE A 41 -46.92 -39.54 23.77
C ILE A 41 -46.66 -38.08 23.35
N GLY A 42 -47.57 -37.16 23.66
CA GLY A 42 -47.40 -35.74 23.36
C GLY A 42 -46.19 -35.09 24.05
N LEU A 43 -45.90 -35.45 25.31
CA LEU A 43 -44.73 -34.93 26.03
C LEU A 43 -43.41 -35.49 25.48
N VAL A 44 -43.38 -36.77 25.12
CA VAL A 44 -42.21 -37.39 24.47
C VAL A 44 -41.97 -36.74 23.11
N PHE A 45 -43.01 -36.49 22.32
CA PHE A 45 -42.89 -35.79 21.03
C PHE A 45 -42.35 -34.37 21.20
N ALA A 46 -42.85 -33.62 22.20
CA ALA A 46 -42.38 -32.27 22.50
C ALA A 46 -40.89 -32.22 22.89
N ILE A 47 -40.44 -33.16 23.72
CA ILE A 47 -39.03 -33.28 24.13
C ILE A 47 -38.17 -33.70 22.93
N LEU A 48 -38.63 -34.66 22.11
CA LEU A 48 -37.92 -35.05 20.89
C LEU A 48 -37.75 -33.85 19.97
N THR A 49 -38.82 -33.09 19.70
CA THR A 49 -38.75 -31.88 18.87
C THR A 49 -37.84 -30.81 19.44
N MET A 50 -37.82 -30.59 20.77
CA MET A 50 -36.92 -29.63 21.39
C MET A 50 -35.45 -30.06 21.26
N VAL A 51 -35.16 -31.35 21.44
CA VAL A 51 -33.81 -31.91 21.25
C VAL A 51 -33.39 -31.77 19.79
N THR A 52 -34.28 -32.09 18.83
CA THR A 52 -33.99 -31.91 17.39
C THR A 52 -33.75 -30.45 17.01
N ILE A 53 -34.52 -29.50 17.57
CA ILE A 53 -34.32 -28.06 17.33
C ILE A 53 -32.98 -27.59 17.90
N GLN A 54 -32.60 -28.08 19.09
CA GLN A 54 -31.31 -27.72 19.71
C GLN A 54 -30.11 -28.29 18.95
N THR A 55 -30.19 -29.54 18.48
CA THR A 55 -29.12 -30.13 17.65
C THR A 55 -29.00 -29.41 16.31
N VAL A 56 -30.10 -29.09 15.63
CA VAL A 56 -30.07 -28.33 14.37
C VAL A 56 -29.47 -26.93 14.57
N LYS A 57 -29.77 -26.24 15.68
CA LYS A 57 -29.12 -24.95 16.00
C LYS A 57 -27.61 -25.09 16.23
N ALA A 58 -27.18 -26.14 16.92
CA ALA A 58 -25.76 -26.40 17.18
C ALA A 58 -25.01 -26.75 15.88
N ASP A 59 -25.61 -27.57 15.01
CA ASP A 59 -25.03 -27.94 13.71
C ASP A 59 -24.94 -26.73 12.77
N ILE A 60 -25.96 -25.87 12.76
CA ILE A 60 -25.91 -24.59 12.02
C ILE A 60 -24.79 -23.71 12.57
N LEU A 61 -24.71 -23.48 13.88
CA LEU A 61 -23.63 -22.67 14.45
C LEU A 61 -22.24 -23.25 14.15
N PHE A 62 -22.09 -24.58 14.21
CA PHE A 62 -20.84 -25.25 13.90
C PHE A 62 -20.47 -25.13 12.42
N TYR A 63 -21.44 -25.29 11.50
CA TYR A 63 -21.23 -25.08 10.07
C TYR A 63 -20.85 -23.62 9.76
N TYR A 64 -21.49 -22.65 10.42
CA TYR A 64 -21.10 -21.24 10.31
C TYR A 64 -19.69 -20.98 10.85
N SER A 65 -19.30 -21.55 12.01
CA SER A 65 -17.98 -21.29 12.61
C SER A 65 -16.82 -22.07 12.00
N ALA A 66 -17.06 -23.29 11.52
CA ALA A 66 -16.01 -24.21 11.08
C ALA A 66 -15.90 -24.32 9.56
N ALA A 67 -16.99 -24.06 8.81
CA ALA A 67 -16.98 -24.17 7.35
C ALA A 67 -17.13 -22.80 6.67
N ILE A 68 -18.05 -21.94 7.13
CA ILE A 68 -18.33 -20.66 6.45
C ILE A 68 -17.33 -19.56 6.88
N LEU A 69 -17.12 -19.35 8.18
CA LEU A 69 -16.24 -18.28 8.68
C LEU A 69 -14.79 -18.41 8.18
N PRO A 70 -14.14 -19.59 8.19
CA PRO A 70 -12.78 -19.73 7.66
C PRO A 70 -12.73 -19.49 6.15
N SER A 71 -13.77 -19.88 5.41
CA SER A 71 -13.86 -19.66 3.96
C SER A 71 -14.15 -18.20 3.59
N ILE A 72 -14.93 -17.47 4.38
CA ILE A 72 -15.15 -16.01 4.23
C ILE A 72 -13.86 -15.25 4.54
N ILE A 73 -13.14 -15.63 5.61
CA ILE A 73 -11.85 -15.04 5.96
C ILE A 73 -10.79 -15.34 4.89
N ALA A 74 -10.86 -16.52 4.24
CA ALA A 74 -9.96 -16.89 3.15
C ALA A 74 -10.36 -16.31 1.78
N SER A 75 -11.62 -15.90 1.58
CA SER A 75 -12.10 -15.32 0.32
C SER A 75 -12.07 -13.80 0.28
N ASN A 76 -11.85 -13.13 1.42
CA ASN A 76 -11.35 -11.76 1.41
C ASN A 76 -9.83 -11.84 1.20
N PRO A 77 -9.29 -11.53 0.00
CA PRO A 77 -7.89 -11.09 -0.03
C PRO A 77 -7.81 -10.00 1.03
N ALA A 78 -6.81 -10.07 1.92
CA ALA A 78 -6.61 -9.08 2.98
C ALA A 78 -6.99 -7.72 2.41
N GLU A 79 -8.05 -7.10 2.95
CA GLU A 79 -8.37 -5.73 2.56
C GLU A 79 -7.03 -4.99 2.64
N ASP A 80 -6.78 -4.22 1.60
CA ASP A 80 -5.69 -3.26 1.51
C ASP A 80 -5.96 -2.20 2.59
N THR A 81 -5.84 -2.61 3.85
CA THR A 81 -6.23 -1.81 5.00
C THR A 81 -5.11 -0.83 5.17
N CYS A 82 -5.27 0.30 4.50
CA CYS A 82 -4.61 1.54 4.76
C CYS A 82 -5.29 2.14 5.99
N PRO A 83 -4.85 1.78 7.22
CA PRO A 83 -5.66 2.08 8.40
C PRO A 83 -5.61 3.58 8.71
N ASP A 84 -4.54 4.26 8.30
CA ASP A 84 -4.32 5.69 8.44
C ASP A 84 -3.82 6.26 7.10
N PRO A 85 -4.72 6.52 6.13
CA PRO A 85 -4.36 7.11 4.86
C PRO A 85 -3.90 8.56 5.03
N ILE A 86 -2.90 8.94 4.26
CA ILE A 86 -2.40 10.31 4.16
C ILE A 86 -3.02 10.92 2.90
N VAL A 87 -3.91 11.89 3.09
CA VAL A 87 -4.52 12.62 1.99
C VAL A 87 -3.56 13.71 1.53
N TYR A 88 -3.11 13.66 0.29
CA TYR A 88 -2.19 14.64 -0.29
C TYR A 88 -2.53 14.90 -1.76
N ASN A 89 -2.71 16.18 -2.12
CA ASN A 89 -3.11 16.61 -3.47
C ASN A 89 -4.31 15.84 -4.05
N GLY A 90 -5.29 15.52 -3.21
CA GLY A 90 -6.51 14.80 -3.61
C GLY A 90 -6.33 13.29 -3.79
N THR A 91 -5.17 12.73 -3.43
CA THR A 91 -4.88 11.29 -3.47
C THR A 91 -4.63 10.75 -2.07
N ASP A 92 -5.15 9.56 -1.79
CA ASP A 92 -4.91 8.83 -0.54
C ASP A 92 -3.69 7.92 -0.69
N TYR A 93 -2.69 8.15 0.16
CA TYR A 93 -1.46 7.36 0.23
C TYR A 93 -1.39 6.54 1.50
N CYS A 94 -0.81 5.35 1.40
CA CYS A 94 -0.68 4.45 2.54
C CYS A 94 0.77 4.38 3.03
N PRO A 95 1.00 4.46 4.34
CA PRO A 95 2.33 4.24 4.89
C PRO A 95 2.70 2.75 4.79
N VAL A 96 3.86 2.45 4.19
CA VAL A 96 4.42 1.09 4.12
C VAL A 96 5.78 1.04 4.79
N THR A 97 5.97 0.08 5.69
CA THR A 97 7.23 -0.12 6.41
C THR A 97 8.16 -1.00 5.59
N SER A 98 9.44 -0.64 5.53
CA SER A 98 10.48 -1.43 4.87
C SER A 98 10.54 -2.86 5.40
N THR A 99 10.57 -3.81 4.47
CA THR A 99 10.81 -5.23 4.74
C THR A 99 12.29 -5.60 4.75
N ASN A 100 13.19 -4.65 4.45
CA ASN A 100 14.64 -4.86 4.38
C ASN A 100 15.35 -4.59 5.72
N GLY A 101 14.59 -4.34 6.79
CA GLY A 101 15.13 -4.18 8.15
C GLY A 101 15.61 -2.77 8.50
N THR A 102 15.40 -1.78 7.63
CA THR A 102 15.73 -0.37 7.91
C THR A 102 14.77 0.27 8.92
N GLY A 103 13.55 -0.28 9.07
CA GLY A 103 12.47 0.28 9.89
C GLY A 103 11.88 1.58 9.34
N LYS A 104 12.32 2.01 8.14
CA LYS A 104 11.84 3.22 7.47
C LYS A 104 10.42 3.03 6.95
N VAL A 105 9.66 4.12 6.88
CA VAL A 105 8.28 4.12 6.38
C VAL A 105 8.19 5.02 5.16
N TRP A 106 7.58 4.50 4.11
CA TRP A 106 7.49 5.11 2.78
C TRP A 106 6.02 5.30 2.41
N LEU A 107 5.76 6.14 1.41
CA LEU A 107 4.47 6.08 0.71
C LEU A 107 4.43 4.86 -0.20
N ASP A 108 3.28 4.18 -0.23
CA ASP A 108 3.02 2.94 -0.98
C ASP A 108 3.14 3.06 -2.51
N ARG A 109 3.00 4.27 -3.06
CA ARG A 109 3.10 4.56 -4.50
C ARG A 109 3.86 5.86 -4.79
N ASN A 110 4.24 6.06 -6.05
CA ASN A 110 4.87 7.30 -6.50
C ASN A 110 3.90 8.46 -6.30
N LEU A 111 4.40 9.67 -6.04
CA LEU A 111 3.53 10.84 -6.00
C LEU A 111 2.78 11.01 -7.34
N GLY A 112 1.51 11.40 -7.27
CA GLY A 112 0.60 11.48 -8.42
C GLY A 112 -0.02 10.15 -8.88
N ALA A 113 0.44 8.99 -8.38
CA ALA A 113 -0.09 7.71 -8.83
C ALA A 113 -1.50 7.44 -8.28
N ALA A 114 -2.43 7.05 -9.15
CA ALA A 114 -3.83 6.82 -8.78
C ALA A 114 -4.03 5.55 -7.92
N ARG A 115 -3.12 4.57 -8.05
CA ARG A 115 -3.16 3.32 -7.28
C ARG A 115 -1.76 2.75 -7.02
N VAL A 116 -1.67 1.82 -6.07
CA VAL A 116 -0.49 0.94 -5.95
C VAL A 116 -0.39 0.09 -7.20
N CYS A 117 0.84 -0.09 -7.71
CA CYS A 117 1.08 -0.85 -8.92
C CYS A 117 0.59 -2.30 -8.81
N THR A 118 -0.21 -2.73 -9.80
CA THR A 118 -0.61 -4.13 -9.98
C THR A 118 0.27 -4.88 -10.98
N ALA A 119 1.02 -4.13 -11.80
CA ALA A 119 2.03 -4.62 -12.73
C ALA A 119 3.15 -3.57 -12.89
N LEU A 120 4.31 -3.96 -13.39
CA LEU A 120 5.43 -3.02 -13.60
C LEU A 120 5.13 -1.97 -14.67
N ASP A 121 4.21 -2.25 -15.60
CA ASP A 121 3.77 -1.41 -16.72
C ASP A 121 2.34 -0.86 -16.52
N ASP A 122 1.86 -0.83 -15.28
CA ASP A 122 0.55 -0.27 -14.93
C ASP A 122 0.56 1.26 -15.03
N THR A 123 0.00 1.78 -16.12
CA THR A 123 -0.05 3.22 -16.40
C THR A 123 -0.75 4.04 -15.30
N ALA A 124 -1.68 3.44 -14.56
CA ALA A 124 -2.38 4.12 -13.47
C ALA A 124 -1.51 4.29 -12.20
N CYS A 125 -0.35 3.63 -12.14
CA CYS A 125 0.52 3.64 -10.96
C CYS A 125 1.85 4.40 -11.16
N TYR A 126 2.13 4.89 -12.37
CA TYR A 126 3.39 5.57 -12.69
C TYR A 126 3.63 6.82 -11.85
N GLY A 127 2.56 7.58 -11.63
CA GLY A 127 2.60 8.87 -10.96
C GLY A 127 3.14 9.98 -11.87
N ASP A 128 3.56 11.06 -11.23
CA ASP A 128 3.94 12.31 -11.88
C ASP A 128 5.46 12.39 -12.17
N TYR A 129 5.86 13.34 -13.01
CA TYR A 129 7.22 13.53 -13.52
C TYR A 129 7.81 14.88 -13.09
N TYR A 130 8.40 14.92 -11.90
CA TYR A 130 8.92 16.14 -11.30
C TYR A 130 10.29 16.52 -11.88
N GLN A 131 10.51 17.82 -12.09
CA GLN A 131 11.84 18.39 -12.34
C GLN A 131 12.58 18.53 -11.02
N TRP A 132 13.90 18.24 -11.03
CA TRP A 132 14.62 18.02 -9.78
C TRP A 132 14.66 19.27 -8.89
N GLY A 133 14.30 19.11 -7.63
CA GLY A 133 14.25 20.20 -6.64
C GLY A 133 13.02 21.12 -6.70
N ARG A 134 12.19 21.02 -7.74
CA ARG A 134 11.01 21.88 -7.96
C ARG A 134 9.85 21.46 -7.06
N ASN A 135 9.00 22.41 -6.68
CA ASN A 135 7.77 22.15 -5.91
C ASN A 135 6.65 21.60 -6.80
N PHE A 136 5.57 21.15 -6.16
CA PHE A 136 4.33 20.78 -6.86
C PHE A 136 3.60 22.05 -7.30
N ASP A 137 3.63 22.34 -8.60
CA ASP A 137 3.02 23.54 -9.19
C ASP A 137 2.24 23.26 -10.49
N GLY A 138 2.16 21.99 -10.91
CA GLY A 138 1.44 21.56 -12.11
C GLY A 138 2.34 21.00 -13.21
N HIS A 139 3.64 21.34 -13.21
CA HIS A 139 4.56 20.91 -14.27
C HIS A 139 4.76 19.39 -14.34
N GLN A 140 4.54 18.72 -13.20
CA GLN A 140 4.81 17.31 -13.06
C GLN A 140 3.78 16.43 -13.78
N ASP A 141 2.60 16.97 -14.09
CA ASP A 141 1.59 16.27 -14.87
C ASP A 141 2.13 15.97 -16.26
N SER A 142 2.08 14.70 -16.67
CA SER A 142 2.49 14.23 -18.00
C SER A 142 1.88 15.01 -19.17
N THR A 143 0.73 15.65 -18.94
CA THR A 143 -0.06 16.42 -19.92
C THR A 143 0.07 17.93 -19.78
N SER A 144 0.87 18.43 -18.82
CA SER A 144 1.08 19.87 -18.66
C SER A 144 1.64 20.50 -19.93
N GLY A 145 1.43 21.80 -20.11
CA GLY A 145 2.14 22.57 -21.13
C GLY A 145 3.66 22.48 -20.98
N THR A 146 4.35 22.83 -22.05
CA THR A 146 5.81 22.95 -22.08
C THR A 146 6.21 24.38 -22.43
N THR A 147 7.36 24.81 -21.92
CA THR A 147 7.98 26.09 -22.27
C THR A 147 9.49 25.93 -22.34
N ASP A 148 10.14 26.65 -23.24
CA ASP A 148 11.61 26.75 -23.31
C ASP A 148 12.13 27.98 -22.54
N THR A 149 11.22 28.81 -22.01
CA THR A 149 11.55 29.95 -21.18
C THR A 149 11.98 29.44 -19.79
N GLN A 150 13.27 29.57 -19.51
CA GLN A 150 13.86 29.15 -18.24
C GLN A 150 13.26 29.91 -17.05
N ALA A 151 13.12 29.23 -15.91
CA ALA A 151 12.69 29.89 -14.69
C ALA A 151 13.76 30.88 -14.20
N PRO A 152 13.37 32.08 -13.73
CA PRO A 152 14.31 33.06 -13.18
C PRO A 152 14.93 32.62 -11.84
N ASP A 153 14.25 31.78 -11.07
CA ASP A 153 14.75 31.17 -9.84
C ASP A 153 14.00 29.86 -9.51
N VAL A 154 14.44 29.15 -8.47
CA VAL A 154 13.89 27.83 -8.10
C VAL A 154 12.52 27.88 -7.42
N ASP A 155 12.07 29.05 -6.97
CA ASP A 155 10.78 29.24 -6.31
C ASP A 155 9.72 29.79 -7.29
N ASN A 156 10.13 30.37 -8.42
CA ASN A 156 9.27 31.03 -9.41
C ASN A 156 9.37 30.39 -10.80
N ALA A 157 8.81 29.20 -10.99
CA ALA A 157 8.93 28.43 -12.23
C ALA A 157 7.65 28.32 -13.09
N GLY A 158 6.52 28.87 -12.63
CA GLY A 158 5.23 28.73 -13.31
C GLY A 158 4.64 27.32 -13.20
N VAL A 159 3.76 26.95 -14.13
CA VAL A 159 3.05 25.65 -14.12
C VAL A 159 3.47 24.71 -15.25
N ASP A 160 4.20 25.22 -16.23
CA ASP A 160 4.63 24.43 -17.39
C ASP A 160 5.90 23.64 -17.06
N PHE A 161 6.06 22.53 -17.78
CA PHE A 161 7.30 21.79 -17.82
C PHE A 161 8.34 22.57 -18.61
N ILE A 162 9.49 22.83 -18.01
CA ILE A 162 10.49 23.70 -18.61
C ILE A 162 11.46 22.82 -19.37
N THR A 163 11.38 22.88 -20.69
CA THR A 163 12.35 22.21 -21.55
C THR A 163 13.68 22.95 -21.54
N SER A 164 14.77 22.21 -21.66
CA SER A 164 16.14 22.72 -21.59
C SER A 164 16.99 22.18 -22.74
N SER A 165 18.14 22.80 -22.94
CA SER A 165 19.19 22.38 -23.87
C SER A 165 20.57 22.57 -23.24
N ASP A 166 21.61 22.31 -24.03
CA ASP A 166 23.01 22.60 -23.69
C ASP A 166 23.24 24.09 -23.38
N THR A 167 22.48 24.99 -24.03
CA THR A 167 22.52 26.44 -23.82
C THR A 167 22.14 26.83 -22.38
N TYR A 168 21.38 25.96 -21.69
CA TYR A 168 20.90 26.16 -20.33
C TYR A 168 21.47 25.13 -19.35
N ASP A 169 22.59 24.49 -19.71
CA ASP A 169 23.24 23.46 -18.88
C ASP A 169 22.31 22.30 -18.45
N TYR A 170 21.26 22.04 -19.25
CA TYR A 170 20.26 21.01 -18.95
C TYR A 170 19.50 21.24 -17.62
N ASP A 171 19.40 22.50 -17.16
CA ASP A 171 18.64 22.93 -15.99
C ASP A 171 17.32 23.60 -16.41
N TRP A 172 16.33 23.60 -15.52
CA TRP A 172 15.02 24.24 -15.72
C TRP A 172 14.94 25.65 -15.13
N ALA A 173 15.94 26.07 -14.35
CA ALA A 173 16.05 27.43 -13.85
C ALA A 173 17.42 28.03 -14.16
N GLN A 174 17.43 29.17 -14.84
CA GLN A 174 18.65 29.84 -15.28
C GLN A 174 19.27 30.63 -14.13
N VAL A 175 20.58 30.47 -13.90
CA VAL A 175 21.34 31.19 -12.84
C VAL A 175 20.87 30.90 -11.41
N ALA A 176 19.99 29.92 -11.23
CA ALA A 176 19.39 29.60 -9.94
C ALA A 176 20.05 28.35 -9.37
N ASP A 177 20.80 28.52 -8.28
CA ASP A 177 21.31 27.39 -7.48
C ASP A 177 22.15 26.40 -8.30
N GLY A 178 23.19 26.90 -8.98
CA GLY A 178 24.14 26.08 -9.75
C GLY A 178 24.79 24.98 -8.90
N SER A 179 24.95 25.17 -7.59
CA SER A 179 25.42 24.11 -6.69
C SER A 179 24.36 23.03 -6.42
N GLY A 180 23.07 23.35 -6.53
CA GLY A 180 21.95 22.45 -6.24
C GLY A 180 21.56 22.40 -4.76
N ASP A 181 22.20 23.18 -3.90
CA ASP A 181 22.01 23.09 -2.44
C ASP A 181 20.63 23.61 -2.00
N ILE A 182 20.08 24.62 -2.69
CA ILE A 182 18.72 25.12 -2.41
C ILE A 182 17.69 24.03 -2.73
N ARG A 183 17.85 23.35 -3.87
CA ARG A 183 17.00 22.23 -4.28
C ARG A 183 17.08 21.03 -3.33
N VAL A 184 18.28 20.63 -2.89
CA VAL A 184 18.47 19.60 -1.85
C VAL A 184 17.71 19.99 -0.58
N LYS A 185 17.88 21.24 -0.14
CA LYS A 185 17.25 21.74 1.10
C LYS A 185 15.73 21.79 0.98
N ASN A 186 15.22 22.17 -0.20
CA ASN A 186 13.80 22.19 -0.47
C ASN A 186 13.18 20.79 -0.37
N TRP A 187 13.75 19.81 -1.06
CA TRP A 187 13.26 18.43 -1.05
C TRP A 187 13.53 17.66 0.25
N SER A 188 14.31 18.24 1.17
CA SER A 188 14.50 17.72 2.55
C SER A 188 13.46 18.25 3.54
N LYS A 189 12.59 19.18 3.15
CA LYS A 189 11.56 19.72 4.04
C LYS A 189 10.49 18.67 4.33
N THR A 190 10.04 18.65 5.58
CA THR A 190 8.99 17.74 6.09
C THR A 190 7.75 18.50 6.56
N ASP A 191 7.72 19.82 6.41
CA ASP A 191 6.59 20.66 6.81
C ASP A 191 5.42 20.63 5.82
N GLY A 192 5.57 19.91 4.69
CA GLY A 192 4.58 19.84 3.62
C GLY A 192 4.64 21.01 2.64
N THR A 193 5.66 21.87 2.73
CA THR A 193 5.85 22.99 1.79
C THR A 193 6.64 22.62 0.53
N SER A 194 7.17 21.38 0.48
CA SER A 194 7.82 20.82 -0.71
C SER A 194 6.90 19.83 -1.43
N VAL A 195 7.44 18.90 -2.22
CA VAL A 195 6.66 17.96 -3.03
C VAL A 195 5.99 16.85 -2.23
N CYS A 196 6.47 16.54 -1.02
CA CYS A 196 5.94 15.47 -0.18
C CYS A 196 4.98 16.00 0.91
N PRO A 197 4.03 15.18 1.39
CA PRO A 197 3.12 15.58 2.47
C PRO A 197 3.85 15.89 3.78
N THR A 198 3.18 16.57 4.71
CA THR A 198 3.72 16.83 6.05
C THR A 198 4.16 15.54 6.75
N GLY A 199 5.34 15.56 7.37
CA GLY A 199 6.01 14.40 7.97
C GLY A 199 6.80 13.54 6.96
N TYR A 200 6.74 13.87 5.68
CA TYR A 200 7.44 13.15 4.62
C TYR A 200 8.33 14.10 3.82
N ARG A 201 9.40 13.54 3.24
CA ARG A 201 10.30 14.24 2.32
C ARG A 201 10.75 13.31 1.20
N VAL A 202 11.43 13.85 0.19
CA VAL A 202 12.05 13.03 -0.85
C VAL A 202 13.21 12.25 -0.20
N ALA A 203 13.31 10.96 -0.51
CA ALA A 203 14.37 10.13 0.03
C ALA A 203 15.75 10.51 -0.53
N THR A 204 16.78 10.32 0.27
CA THR A 204 18.18 10.47 -0.16
C THR A 204 18.65 9.26 -0.98
N GLU A 205 19.76 9.41 -1.70
CA GLU A 205 20.39 8.29 -2.43
C GLU A 205 20.71 7.13 -1.48
N ALA A 206 21.24 7.40 -0.29
CA ALA A 206 21.56 6.37 0.71
C ALA A 206 20.32 5.61 1.19
N GLU A 207 19.21 6.31 1.43
CA GLU A 207 17.97 5.68 1.88
C GLU A 207 17.33 4.83 0.77
N LEU A 208 17.32 5.31 -0.47
CA LEU A 208 16.85 4.51 -1.60
C LEU A 208 17.76 3.32 -1.89
N LYS A 209 19.09 3.46 -1.79
CA LYS A 209 20.05 2.35 -1.94
C LYS A 209 19.80 1.23 -0.95
N ALA A 210 19.60 1.57 0.32
CA ALA A 210 19.30 0.62 1.37
C ALA A 210 18.05 -0.23 1.07
N GLU A 211 17.08 0.34 0.35
CA GLU A 211 15.85 -0.38 -0.05
C GLU A 211 15.93 -1.05 -1.42
N THR A 212 16.98 -0.80 -2.20
CA THR A 212 17.10 -1.23 -3.60
C THR A 212 18.40 -1.99 -3.87
N THR A 213 19.45 -1.31 -4.34
CA THR A 213 20.71 -1.94 -4.74
C THR A 213 21.36 -2.74 -3.61
N GLU A 214 21.32 -2.22 -2.38
CA GLU A 214 21.91 -2.90 -1.21
C GLU A 214 21.02 -4.04 -0.68
N ALA A 215 19.72 -4.01 -1.03
CA ALA A 215 18.77 -5.08 -0.77
C ALA A 215 18.73 -6.15 -1.87
N GLY A 216 19.59 -6.05 -2.90
CA GLY A 216 19.69 -7.04 -3.98
C GLY A 216 18.65 -6.88 -5.09
N VAL A 217 17.97 -5.72 -5.17
CA VAL A 217 17.07 -5.40 -6.29
C VAL A 217 17.92 -5.08 -7.51
N ALA A 218 17.78 -5.85 -8.60
CA ALA A 218 18.72 -5.78 -9.74
C ALA A 218 18.07 -5.50 -11.11
N SER A 219 16.73 -5.42 -11.16
CA SER A 219 15.97 -5.21 -12.39
C SER A 219 14.65 -4.47 -12.12
N ASN A 220 13.96 -4.06 -13.18
CA ASN A 220 12.60 -3.51 -13.06
C ASN A 220 11.59 -4.52 -12.50
N ALA A 221 11.73 -5.80 -12.81
CA ALA A 221 10.90 -6.86 -12.25
C ALA A 221 11.12 -6.99 -10.74
N ASP A 222 12.38 -6.94 -10.28
CA ASP A 222 12.70 -6.95 -8.85
C ASP A 222 12.17 -5.69 -8.16
N ALA A 223 12.33 -4.52 -8.79
CA ALA A 223 11.89 -3.24 -8.24
C ALA A 223 10.36 -3.21 -8.03
N PHE A 224 9.60 -3.74 -8.99
CA PHE A 224 8.16 -3.93 -8.86
C PHE A 224 7.78 -4.98 -7.80
N ASN A 225 8.54 -6.07 -7.70
CA ASN A 225 8.29 -7.13 -6.71
C ASN A 225 8.75 -6.76 -5.29
N SER A 226 9.54 -5.71 -5.12
CA SER A 226 9.93 -5.16 -3.82
C SER A 226 8.75 -4.55 -3.07
N PHE A 227 8.91 -4.28 -1.77
CA PHE A 227 7.86 -3.62 -0.98
C PHE A 227 7.52 -2.19 -1.48
N LEU A 228 8.46 -1.53 -2.17
CA LEU A 228 8.24 -0.20 -2.76
C LEU A 228 7.36 -0.22 -4.01
N LYS A 229 7.22 -1.40 -4.65
CA LYS A 229 6.47 -1.61 -5.89
C LYS A 229 6.76 -0.55 -6.95
N LEU A 230 8.04 -0.29 -7.22
CA LEU A 230 8.45 0.76 -8.17
C LEU A 230 8.10 0.33 -9.60
N PRO A 231 7.30 1.12 -10.35
CA PRO A 231 6.96 0.79 -11.73
C PRO A 231 8.02 1.23 -12.74
N SER A 232 7.96 0.65 -13.93
CA SER A 232 8.62 1.18 -15.13
C SER A 232 7.87 2.41 -15.67
N ALA A 233 7.85 3.50 -14.90
CA ALA A 233 7.16 4.75 -15.22
C ALA A 233 7.77 5.53 -16.40
N GLY A 234 8.93 5.13 -16.91
CA GLY A 234 9.66 5.89 -17.91
C GLY A 234 10.08 7.25 -17.37
N TYR A 235 10.10 8.25 -18.26
CA TYR A 235 10.49 9.61 -17.91
C TYR A 235 9.77 10.65 -18.75
N ARG A 236 9.83 11.92 -18.33
CA ARG A 236 9.54 13.08 -19.18
C ARG A 236 10.83 13.77 -19.59
N ASN A 237 11.01 13.93 -20.91
CA ASN A 237 12.28 14.30 -21.50
C ASN A 237 12.56 15.81 -21.34
N TYR A 238 13.76 16.17 -20.90
CA TYR A 238 14.13 17.58 -20.71
C TYR A 238 14.09 18.42 -22.00
N SER A 239 14.32 17.86 -23.20
CA SER A 239 14.42 18.65 -24.43
C SER A 239 13.10 18.73 -25.20
N SER A 240 12.32 17.65 -25.21
CA SER A 240 11.03 17.62 -25.91
C SER A 240 9.81 17.82 -25.01
N GLY A 241 9.94 17.59 -23.70
CA GLY A 241 8.81 17.53 -22.77
C GLY A 241 7.93 16.29 -22.94
N GLU A 242 8.31 15.35 -23.81
CA GLU A 242 7.55 14.13 -24.09
C GLU A 242 7.83 13.03 -23.06
N VAL A 243 6.82 12.19 -22.80
CA VAL A 243 6.97 10.99 -21.98
C VAL A 243 7.50 9.83 -22.83
N GLY A 244 8.54 9.15 -22.35
CA GLY A 244 9.20 8.05 -23.05
C GLY A 244 9.54 6.87 -22.14
N HIS A 245 9.71 5.69 -22.77
CA HIS A 245 10.15 4.45 -22.13
C HIS A 245 9.27 3.87 -21.01
N THR A 246 8.02 4.32 -20.91
CA THR A 246 7.00 3.69 -20.04
C THR A 246 6.88 2.20 -20.33
N GLY A 247 6.73 1.39 -19.29
CA GLY A 247 6.63 -0.07 -19.35
C GLY A 247 7.98 -0.80 -19.57
N SER A 248 9.07 -0.07 -19.84
CA SER A 248 10.40 -0.68 -20.05
C SER A 248 11.45 -0.21 -19.06
N TRP A 249 11.43 1.07 -18.70
CA TRP A 249 12.38 1.66 -17.77
C TRP A 249 11.65 2.40 -16.66
N GLY A 250 12.24 2.46 -15.47
CA GLY A 250 11.79 3.33 -14.39
C GLY A 250 12.92 4.21 -13.88
N TYR A 251 12.56 5.39 -13.41
CA TYR A 251 13.49 6.40 -12.93
C TYR A 251 12.89 7.09 -11.71
N VAL A 252 13.62 7.08 -10.60
CA VAL A 252 13.19 7.69 -9.35
C VAL A 252 14.24 8.68 -8.87
N TRP A 253 13.80 9.91 -8.65
CA TRP A 253 14.67 10.92 -8.09
C TRP A 253 15.02 10.63 -6.64
N SER A 254 16.25 10.97 -6.26
CA SER A 254 16.61 11.21 -4.86
C SER A 254 16.76 12.70 -4.58
N ALA A 255 16.69 13.09 -3.31
CA ALA A 255 17.05 14.42 -2.85
C ALA A 255 18.57 14.70 -2.90
N SER A 256 19.38 13.70 -3.24
CA SER A 256 20.84 13.79 -3.23
C SER A 256 21.40 14.28 -4.55
N LYS A 257 22.63 14.80 -4.50
CA LYS A 257 23.43 15.23 -5.65
C LYS A 257 24.86 14.72 -5.55
N ALA A 258 25.49 14.44 -6.68
CA ALA A 258 26.94 14.32 -6.79
C ALA A 258 27.49 15.60 -7.39
N ASN A 259 28.32 16.32 -6.63
CA ASN A 259 28.72 17.69 -6.93
C ASN A 259 27.50 18.59 -7.10
N SER A 260 27.15 18.94 -8.34
CA SER A 260 25.98 19.74 -8.74
C SER A 260 24.89 18.92 -9.42
N ASN A 261 25.15 17.67 -9.79
CA ASN A 261 24.22 16.87 -10.57
C ASN A 261 23.30 16.06 -9.67
N PRO A 262 21.99 16.06 -9.90
CA PRO A 262 21.05 15.23 -9.15
C PRO A 262 21.32 13.74 -9.35
N ARG A 263 21.02 12.96 -8.32
CA ARG A 263 21.19 11.50 -8.33
C ARG A 263 19.86 10.83 -8.57
N VAL A 264 19.82 9.98 -9.60
CA VAL A 264 18.65 9.23 -10.02
C VAL A 264 18.93 7.73 -9.91
N LEU A 265 17.96 7.00 -9.40
CA LEU A 265 17.90 5.55 -9.56
C LEU A 265 17.24 5.24 -10.89
N TYR A 266 17.88 4.45 -11.75
CA TYR A 266 17.29 3.98 -13.00
C TYR A 266 17.31 2.46 -13.05
N PHE A 267 16.28 1.88 -13.69
CA PHE A 267 16.16 0.43 -13.79
C PHE A 267 15.40 -0.02 -15.03
N GLY A 268 15.81 -1.15 -15.58
CA GLY A 268 15.23 -1.83 -16.74
C GLY A 268 15.30 -3.34 -16.59
N SER A 269 15.07 -4.08 -17.66
CA SER A 269 14.94 -5.55 -17.62
C SER A 269 16.14 -6.31 -17.04
N SER A 270 17.34 -5.73 -17.08
CA SER A 270 18.58 -6.39 -16.67
C SER A 270 19.53 -5.50 -15.86
N VAL A 271 19.03 -4.37 -15.35
CA VAL A 271 19.85 -3.42 -14.60
C VAL A 271 18.98 -2.62 -13.64
N LEU A 272 19.54 -2.32 -12.47
CA LEU A 272 19.11 -1.28 -11.57
C LEU A 272 20.38 -0.65 -11.01
N ASP A 273 20.59 0.64 -11.27
CA ASP A 273 21.82 1.33 -10.88
C ASP A 273 21.57 2.84 -10.73
N TRP A 274 22.61 3.57 -10.39
CA TRP A 274 22.59 5.00 -10.12
C TRP A 274 23.38 5.78 -11.14
N SER A 275 22.82 6.90 -11.59
CA SER A 275 23.52 7.85 -12.45
C SER A 275 23.31 9.28 -11.96
N ASP A 276 24.13 10.17 -12.52
CA ASP A 276 23.80 11.59 -12.59
C ASP A 276 22.76 11.80 -13.70
N ASP A 277 21.98 12.87 -13.61
CA ASP A 277 20.97 13.21 -14.60
C ASP A 277 20.79 14.73 -14.70
N SER A 278 20.08 15.19 -15.73
CA SER A 278 19.78 16.61 -15.94
C SER A 278 18.66 17.07 -15.02
N ARG A 279 18.78 18.27 -14.45
CA ARG A 279 17.78 18.79 -13.51
C ARG A 279 16.42 19.01 -14.17
N ALA A 280 16.42 19.38 -15.45
CA ALA A 280 15.21 19.61 -16.25
C ALA A 280 14.47 18.32 -16.67
N ASN A 281 15.02 17.14 -16.39
CA ASN A 281 14.31 15.90 -16.65
C ASN A 281 13.16 15.69 -15.65
N GLY A 282 12.03 15.17 -16.13
CA GLY A 282 10.93 14.76 -15.28
C GLY A 282 11.07 13.29 -14.90
N ARG A 283 11.21 12.99 -13.60
CA ARG A 283 11.27 11.62 -13.06
C ARG A 283 10.30 11.46 -11.89
N SER A 284 9.98 10.23 -11.54
CA SER A 284 9.08 9.94 -10.42
C SER A 284 9.72 10.30 -9.07
N VAL A 285 8.89 10.65 -8.10
CA VAL A 285 9.30 10.90 -6.72
C VAL A 285 8.65 9.90 -5.78
N ARG A 286 9.44 9.36 -4.86
CA ARG A 286 8.99 8.49 -3.77
C ARG A 286 9.33 9.12 -2.43
N CYS A 287 8.31 9.37 -1.60
CA CYS A 287 8.48 10.02 -0.32
C CYS A 287 8.71 9.03 0.83
N LEU A 288 9.56 9.45 1.75
CA LEU A 288 9.95 8.75 2.96
C LEU A 288 9.52 9.57 4.19
N ARG A 289 9.07 8.89 5.25
CA ARG A 289 8.72 9.48 6.54
C ARG A 289 9.96 9.74 7.39
N ASP A 290 10.01 10.93 7.98
CA ASP A 290 11.03 11.35 8.95
C ASP A 290 10.48 11.49 10.37
#